data_AF-A0A1G8J7Y5-F1
#
_entry.id   AF-A0A1G8J7Y5-F1
#
_cell.length_a   1.000
_cell.length_b   1.000
_cell.length_c   1.000
_cell.angle_alpha   90.00
_cell.angle_beta   90.00
_cell.angle_gamma   90.00
#
_symmetry.space_group_name_H-M   'P 1'
#
loop_
_entity.id
_entity.type
_entity.pdbx_description
1 polymer ?
#
loop_
_entity_poly.entity_id
_entity_poly.type
_entity_poly.pdbx_seq_one_letter_code
_entity_poly.pdbx_strand_id
1 'polypeptide(L)'
;MSYFVGFMGYNLYIYLIMRYVTLKNEEIEVLENLHQNSPNNTIRKRSQCLVLSHQRRKIIDLASIFNVSRRTIERWFDSWTEIGVDSLGIAEGRGAKTLLKDYSKEVSEQLELHNRNLKNVLIYFEEQHNIIICKKTLQNFLKVTGL
;
A
#
# COMPACT_ATOMS: atom_id res chain seq x y z
N MET A 1 -28.27 21.30 29.00
CA MET A 1 -27.50 20.12 28.56
C MET A 1 -27.75 19.92 27.07
N SER A 2 -26.82 19.94 26.11
CA SER A 2 -25.36 19.93 26.15
C SER A 2 -24.86 20.37 24.76
N TYR A 3 -24.27 21.56 24.64
CA TYR A 3 -23.54 21.99 23.44
C TYR A 3 -22.05 22.01 23.77
N PHE A 4 -21.38 20.85 23.76
CA PHE A 4 -19.93 20.82 24.04
C PHE A 4 -19.22 19.62 23.39
N VAL A 5 -19.43 19.38 22.09
CA VAL A 5 -18.61 18.42 21.31
C VAL A 5 -18.23 18.97 19.91
N GLY A 6 -18.33 20.28 19.69
CA GLY A 6 -18.09 20.87 18.37
C GLY A 6 -16.70 21.48 18.13
N PHE A 7 -16.03 21.98 19.17
CA PHE A 7 -14.94 22.96 18.96
C PHE A 7 -13.55 22.37 18.70
N MET A 8 -13.33 21.11 19.06
CA MET A 8 -12.02 20.44 18.91
C MET A 8 -11.76 19.97 17.47
N GLY A 9 -12.82 19.60 16.73
CA GLY A 9 -12.73 19.14 15.35
C GLY A 9 -12.40 20.25 14.34
N TYR A 10 -12.99 21.43 14.49
CA TYR A 10 -12.77 22.55 13.56
C TYR A 10 -11.36 23.13 13.64
N ASN A 11 -10.80 23.26 14.85
CA ASN A 11 -9.43 23.73 15.01
C ASN A 11 -8.44 22.73 14.39
N LEU A 12 -8.56 21.43 14.71
CA LEU A 12 -7.73 20.39 14.10
C LEU A 12 -7.89 20.36 12.57
N TYR A 13 -9.11 20.54 12.08
CA TYR A 13 -9.41 20.59 10.64
C TYR A 13 -8.74 21.78 9.95
N ILE A 14 -8.76 22.97 10.55
CA ILE A 14 -8.08 24.18 10.04
C ILE A 14 -6.56 23.99 10.02
N TYR A 15 -5.96 23.48 11.11
CA TYR A 15 -4.53 23.20 11.16
C TYR A 15 -4.10 22.19 10.09
N LEU A 16 -4.94 21.21 9.79
CA LEU A 16 -4.67 20.23 8.75
C LEU A 16 -4.82 20.79 7.32
N ILE A 17 -5.62 21.84 7.08
CA ILE A 17 -5.73 22.47 5.74
C ILE A 17 -4.45 23.22 5.36
N MET A 18 -3.76 23.79 6.36
CA MET A 18 -2.61 24.67 6.17
C MET A 18 -1.25 23.96 6.33
N ARG A 19 -1.24 22.63 6.34
CA ARG A 19 0.00 21.86 6.44
C ARG A 19 0.75 21.87 5.11
N TYR A 20 2.05 22.19 5.18
CA TYR A 20 2.98 22.16 4.06
C TYR A 20 4.19 21.29 4.43
N VAL A 21 4.83 20.71 3.41
CA VAL A 21 6.09 20.00 3.58
C VAL A 21 7.26 20.99 3.43
N THR A 22 8.21 20.93 4.35
CA THR A 22 9.48 21.65 4.23
C THR A 22 10.52 20.69 3.67
N LEU A 23 11.12 21.03 2.54
CA LEU A 23 12.14 20.24 1.86
C LEU A 23 13.45 21.02 1.85
N LYS A 24 14.58 20.31 1.89
CA LYS A 24 15.91 20.85 1.60
C LYS A 24 16.12 20.90 0.07
N ASN A 25 17.05 21.74 -0.37
CA ASN A 25 17.36 21.87 -1.81
C ASN A 25 17.75 20.52 -2.44
N GLU A 26 18.54 19.70 -1.74
CA GLU A 26 18.92 18.35 -2.17
C GLU A 26 17.70 17.43 -2.36
N GLU A 27 16.72 17.52 -1.45
CA GLU A 27 15.50 16.72 -1.53
C GLU A 27 14.61 17.16 -2.70
N ILE A 28 14.55 18.47 -2.96
CA ILE A 28 13.82 19.02 -4.11
C ILE A 28 14.39 18.48 -5.40
N GLU A 29 15.72 18.51 -5.58
CA GLU A 29 16.40 18.00 -6.77
C GLU A 29 16.10 16.51 -7.00
N VAL A 30 16.17 15.70 -5.93
CA VAL A 30 15.84 14.26 -6.00
C VAL A 30 14.38 14.06 -6.40
N LEU A 31 13.45 14.81 -5.81
CA LEU A 31 12.01 14.67 -6.09
C LEU A 31 11.66 15.12 -7.51
N GLU A 32 12.28 16.19 -8.01
CA GLU A 32 12.12 16.64 -9.40
C GLU A 32 12.68 15.61 -10.39
N ASN A 33 13.85 15.03 -10.10
CA ASN A 33 14.40 13.96 -10.91
C ASN A 33 13.47 12.73 -10.96
N LEU A 34 12.95 12.31 -9.81
CA LEU A 34 12.01 11.19 -9.70
C LEU A 34 10.70 11.49 -10.43
N HIS A 35 10.21 12.72 -10.38
CA HIS A 35 9.03 13.14 -11.11
C HIS A 35 9.19 12.97 -12.64
N GLN A 36 10.34 13.36 -13.18
CA GLN A 36 10.60 13.29 -14.63
C GLN A 36 10.95 11.89 -15.12
N ASN A 37 11.76 11.16 -14.36
CA ASN A 37 12.45 9.98 -14.88
C ASN A 37 11.91 8.65 -14.32
N SER A 38 11.14 8.66 -13.21
CA SER A 38 10.72 7.39 -12.60
C SER A 38 9.75 6.63 -13.51
N PRO A 39 9.96 5.32 -13.73
CA PRO A 39 9.00 4.50 -14.49
C PRO A 39 7.66 4.33 -13.74
N ASN A 40 7.66 4.48 -12.40
CA ASN A 40 6.48 4.27 -11.57
C ASN A 40 5.65 5.56 -11.44
N ASN A 41 4.42 5.53 -11.96
CA ASN A 41 3.50 6.66 -11.92
C ASN A 41 3.17 7.14 -10.49
N THR A 42 3.14 6.23 -9.52
CA THR A 42 2.87 6.57 -8.12
C THR A 42 4.01 7.42 -7.56
N ILE A 43 5.25 7.02 -7.82
CA ILE A 43 6.45 7.77 -7.41
C ILE A 43 6.40 9.15 -8.04
N ARG A 44 6.20 9.24 -9.36
CA ARG A 44 6.12 10.53 -10.07
C ARG A 44 5.10 11.49 -9.48
N LYS A 45 3.88 11.01 -9.20
CA LYS A 45 2.79 11.81 -8.64
C LYS A 45 3.09 12.26 -7.22
N ARG A 46 3.56 11.35 -6.36
CA ARG A 46 3.87 11.69 -4.96
C ARG A 46 5.03 12.68 -4.89
N SER A 47 6.06 12.50 -5.71
CA SER A 47 7.18 13.43 -5.77
C SER A 47 6.72 14.83 -6.17
N GLN A 48 5.94 14.94 -7.24
CA GLN A 48 5.37 16.22 -7.67
C GLN A 48 4.49 16.86 -6.58
N CYS A 49 3.71 16.06 -5.86
CA CYS A 49 2.86 16.55 -4.78
C CYS A 49 3.67 17.19 -3.64
N LEU A 50 4.80 16.57 -3.25
CA LEU A 50 5.67 17.10 -2.20
C LEU A 50 6.34 18.41 -2.62
N VAL A 51 6.85 18.48 -3.86
CA VAL A 51 7.44 19.70 -4.42
C VAL A 51 6.42 20.85 -4.47
N LEU A 52 5.20 20.59 -4.95
CA LEU A 52 4.13 21.59 -4.97
C LEU A 52 3.71 22.03 -3.57
N SER A 53 3.68 21.11 -2.60
CA SER A 53 3.41 21.45 -1.19
C SER A 53 4.48 22.37 -0.62
N HIS A 54 5.74 22.13 -0.93
CA HIS A 54 6.86 22.99 -0.53
C HIS A 54 6.74 24.41 -1.09
N GLN A 55 6.22 24.53 -2.32
CA GLN A 55 5.85 25.80 -2.97
C GLN A 55 4.54 26.42 -2.42
N ARG A 56 4.08 25.99 -1.24
CA ARG A 56 2.88 26.49 -0.55
C ARG A 56 1.56 26.27 -1.30
N ARG A 57 1.46 25.24 -2.15
CA ARG A 57 0.15 24.81 -2.68
C ARG A 57 -0.69 24.18 -1.57
N LYS A 58 -1.97 24.57 -1.48
CA LYS A 58 -2.88 24.08 -0.45
C LYS A 58 -3.22 22.61 -0.69
N ILE A 59 -3.47 21.88 0.39
CA ILE A 59 -3.83 20.45 0.31
C ILE A 59 -5.10 20.23 -0.50
N ILE A 60 -6.07 21.16 -0.46
CA ILE A 60 -7.31 21.07 -1.24
C ILE A 60 -7.01 21.13 -2.75
N ASP A 61 -6.11 22.03 -3.16
CA ASP A 61 -5.68 22.16 -4.56
C ASP A 61 -4.91 20.93 -5.00
N LEU A 62 -4.00 20.42 -4.15
CA LEU A 62 -3.24 19.19 -4.40
C LEU A 62 -4.18 17.98 -4.56
N ALA A 63 -5.17 17.85 -3.67
CA ALA A 63 -6.19 16.81 -3.74
C ALA A 63 -6.93 16.84 -5.09
N SER A 64 -7.28 18.04 -5.57
CA SER A 64 -7.89 18.23 -6.88
C SER A 64 -6.94 17.89 -8.04
N ILE A 65 -5.68 18.36 -8.00
CA ILE A 65 -4.67 18.14 -9.06
C ILE A 65 -4.38 16.64 -9.23
N PHE A 66 -4.20 15.92 -8.13
CA PHE A 66 -3.86 14.50 -8.15
C PHE A 66 -5.07 13.57 -8.17
N ASN A 67 -6.28 14.13 -8.13
CA ASN A 67 -7.56 13.41 -8.04
C ASN A 67 -7.57 12.38 -6.90
N VAL A 68 -7.22 12.82 -5.69
CA VAL A 68 -7.19 12.01 -4.48
C VAL A 68 -7.84 12.75 -3.31
N SER A 69 -8.17 12.04 -2.24
CA SER A 69 -8.73 12.68 -1.04
C SER A 69 -7.70 13.53 -0.31
N ARG A 70 -8.16 14.57 0.42
CA ARG A 70 -7.35 15.37 1.36
C ARG A 70 -6.52 14.48 2.29
N ARG A 71 -7.16 13.45 2.84
CA ARG A 71 -6.55 12.48 3.76
C ARG A 71 -5.43 11.68 3.11
N THR A 72 -5.51 11.44 1.80
CA THR A 72 -4.43 10.78 1.05
C THR A 72 -3.20 11.67 0.96
N ILE A 73 -3.38 12.97 0.70
CA ILE A 73 -2.27 13.94 0.66
C ILE A 73 -1.60 14.05 2.03
N GLU A 74 -2.40 14.15 3.10
CA GLU A 74 -1.88 14.16 4.48
C GLU A 74 -1.02 12.92 4.77
N ARG A 75 -1.52 11.74 4.39
CA ARG A 75 -0.76 10.49 4.53
C ARG A 75 0.55 10.51 3.75
N TRP A 76 0.58 11.10 2.55
CA TRP A 76 1.83 11.25 1.80
C TRP A 76 2.82 12.15 2.55
N PHE A 77 2.35 13.22 3.19
CA PHE A 77 3.21 14.12 3.98
C PHE A 77 3.71 13.45 5.26
N ASP A 78 2.84 12.70 5.95
CA ASP A 78 3.20 11.91 7.13
C ASP A 78 4.28 10.89 6.78
N SER A 79 4.03 10.07 5.74
CA SER A 79 5.01 9.06 5.32
C SER A 79 6.32 9.69 4.86
N TRP A 80 6.31 10.84 4.18
CA TRP A 80 7.55 11.54 3.83
C TRP A 80 8.33 11.98 5.06
N THR A 81 7.65 12.50 6.08
CA THR A 81 8.29 12.95 7.32
C THR A 81 8.88 11.77 8.12
N GLU A 82 8.25 10.60 8.02
CA GLU A 82 8.66 9.39 8.74
C GLU A 82 9.84 8.66 8.06
N ILE A 83 9.75 8.42 6.75
CA ILE A 83 10.68 7.53 6.02
C ILE A 83 11.26 8.15 4.74
N GLY A 84 11.03 9.44 4.47
CA GLY A 84 11.64 10.15 3.34
C GLY A 84 11.30 9.55 1.98
N VAL A 85 12.33 9.35 1.14
CA VAL A 85 12.20 8.87 -0.25
C VAL A 85 11.49 7.51 -0.35
N ASP A 86 11.64 6.64 0.65
CA ASP A 86 11.01 5.32 0.66
C ASP A 86 9.46 5.42 0.73
N SER A 87 8.92 6.55 1.18
CA SER A 87 7.48 6.81 1.22
C SER A 87 6.82 6.96 -0.15
N LEU A 88 7.60 7.19 -1.21
CA LEU A 88 7.08 7.44 -2.56
C LEU A 88 6.56 6.15 -3.19
N GLY A 89 7.13 5.01 -2.79
CA GLY A 89 6.75 3.68 -3.27
C GLY A 89 5.41 3.20 -2.72
N ILE A 90 4.86 2.17 -3.37
CA ILE A 90 3.81 1.35 -2.76
C ILE A 90 4.53 0.31 -1.91
N ALA A 91 4.24 0.30 -0.60
CA ALA A 91 4.76 -0.73 0.29
C ALA A 91 4.46 -2.13 -0.26
N GLU A 92 5.44 -3.02 -0.15
CA GLU A 92 5.29 -4.41 -0.58
C GLU A 92 4.20 -5.14 0.22
N GLY A 93 3.65 -6.21 -0.35
CA GLY A 93 2.73 -7.08 0.38
C GLY A 93 1.28 -6.58 0.53
N ARG A 94 0.84 -5.56 -0.23
CA ARG A 94 -0.57 -5.11 -0.26
C ARG A 94 -1.53 -6.05 -0.99
N GLY A 95 -1.01 -7.06 -1.69
CA GLY A 95 -1.83 -8.10 -2.32
C GLY A 95 -2.49 -9.01 -1.30
N ALA A 96 -3.61 -9.63 -1.67
CA ALA A 96 -4.22 -10.68 -0.86
C ALA A 96 -3.17 -11.77 -0.59
N LYS A 97 -2.91 -12.06 0.69
CA LYS A 97 -2.00 -13.16 1.06
C LYS A 97 -2.65 -14.47 0.63
N THR A 98 -1.90 -15.32 -0.07
CA THR A 98 -2.38 -16.65 -0.43
C THR A 98 -2.63 -17.46 0.84
N LEU A 99 -3.80 -18.08 0.97
CA LEU A 99 -4.19 -18.89 2.13
C LEU A 99 -3.21 -20.04 2.43
N LEU A 100 -2.57 -20.57 1.38
CA LEU A 100 -1.60 -21.67 1.48
C LEU A 100 -0.17 -21.23 1.80
N LYS A 101 0.11 -19.91 1.96
CA LYS A 101 1.49 -19.41 2.10
C LYS A 101 2.25 -20.08 3.24
N ASP A 102 1.58 -20.25 4.38
CA ASP A 102 2.19 -20.82 5.58
C ASP A 102 2.25 -22.36 5.54
N TYR A 103 1.61 -22.97 4.54
CA TYR A 103 1.47 -24.42 4.37
C TYR A 103 2.36 -24.99 3.27
N SER A 104 3.33 -24.23 2.75
CA SER A 104 4.15 -24.65 1.60
C SER A 104 4.81 -26.02 1.76
N LYS A 105 5.27 -26.35 2.97
CA LYS A 105 5.90 -27.65 3.27
C LYS A 105 4.87 -28.79 3.23
N GLU A 106 3.74 -28.59 3.89
CA GLU A 106 2.67 -29.57 3.98
C GLU A 106 2.01 -29.82 2.60
N VAL A 107 1.86 -28.78 1.78
CA VAL A 107 1.43 -28.93 0.38
C VAL A 107 2.39 -29.84 -0.40
N SER A 108 3.71 -29.70 -0.21
CA SER A 108 4.70 -30.54 -0.87
C SER A 108 4.59 -32.00 -0.43
N GLU A 109 4.43 -32.24 0.88
CA GLU A 109 4.28 -33.60 1.44
C GLU A 109 3.01 -34.28 0.91
N GLN A 110 1.88 -33.57 0.87
CA GLN A 110 0.62 -34.10 0.34
C GLN A 110 0.67 -34.34 -1.17
N LEU A 111 1.45 -33.56 -1.92
CA LEU A 111 1.69 -33.82 -3.35
C LEU A 111 2.45 -35.13 -3.57
N GLU A 112 3.48 -35.41 -2.78
CA GLU A 112 4.22 -36.68 -2.87
C GLU A 112 3.32 -37.86 -2.47
N LEU A 113 2.60 -37.75 -1.36
CA LEU A 113 1.70 -38.80 -0.86
C LEU A 113 0.59 -39.17 -1.85
N HIS A 114 0.08 -38.19 -2.61
CA HIS A 114 -1.01 -38.40 -3.56
C HIS A 114 -0.56 -38.46 -5.02
N ASN A 115 0.73 -38.69 -5.31
CA ASN A 115 1.28 -38.74 -6.67
C ASN A 115 0.84 -37.53 -7.53
N ARG A 116 0.93 -36.34 -6.92
CA ARG A 116 0.55 -35.03 -7.46
C ARG A 116 -0.93 -34.90 -7.86
N ASN A 117 -1.81 -35.75 -7.33
CA ASN A 117 -3.25 -35.62 -7.53
C ASN A 117 -3.81 -34.45 -6.71
N LEU A 118 -4.01 -33.32 -7.38
CA LEU A 118 -4.48 -32.08 -6.79
C LEU A 118 -5.85 -32.19 -6.10
N LYS A 119 -6.74 -33.11 -6.52
CA LYS A 119 -8.05 -33.24 -5.87
C LYS A 119 -7.92 -33.72 -4.42
N ASN A 120 -7.03 -34.68 -4.18
CA ASN A 120 -6.83 -35.24 -2.84
C ASN A 120 -6.18 -34.21 -1.92
N VAL A 121 -5.24 -33.42 -2.46
CA VAL A 121 -4.65 -32.29 -1.71
C VAL A 121 -5.72 -31.27 -1.32
N LEU A 122 -6.68 -30.95 -2.19
CA LEU A 122 -7.78 -30.03 -1.86
C LEU A 122 -8.66 -30.58 -0.73
N ILE A 123 -9.05 -31.86 -0.80
CA ILE A 123 -9.86 -32.51 0.23
C ILE A 123 -9.12 -32.51 1.57
N TYR A 124 -7.82 -32.81 1.57
CA TYR A 124 -7.00 -32.77 2.77
C TYR A 124 -7.01 -31.39 3.45
N PHE A 125 -6.82 -30.31 2.67
CA PHE A 125 -6.81 -28.95 3.22
C PHE A 125 -8.21 -28.47 3.67
N GLU A 126 -9.27 -28.98 3.06
CA GLU A 126 -10.64 -28.76 3.52
C GLU A 126 -10.89 -29.47 4.85
N GLU A 127 -10.49 -30.74 4.99
CA GLU A 127 -10.73 -31.55 6.19
C GLU A 127 -9.85 -31.14 7.38
N GLN A 128 -8.56 -30.91 7.17
CA GLN A 128 -7.59 -30.67 8.26
C GLN A 128 -7.48 -29.21 8.66
N HIS A 129 -7.63 -28.30 7.70
CA HIS A 129 -7.40 -26.86 7.92
C HIS A 129 -8.64 -26.00 7.69
N ASN A 130 -9.76 -26.58 7.25
CA ASN A 130 -10.98 -25.86 6.86
C ASN A 130 -10.68 -24.78 5.79
N ILE A 131 -9.68 -25.03 4.94
CA ILE A 131 -9.25 -24.13 3.86
C ILE A 131 -9.89 -24.60 2.56
N ILE A 132 -10.97 -23.93 2.17
CA ILE A 132 -11.68 -24.21 0.92
C ILE A 132 -11.08 -23.36 -0.20
N ILE A 133 -10.38 -24.01 -1.12
CA ILE A 133 -9.77 -23.35 -2.28
C ILE A 133 -10.12 -24.10 -3.57
N CYS A 134 -10.21 -23.36 -4.68
CA CYS A 134 -10.39 -24.02 -5.97
C CYS A 134 -9.06 -24.58 -6.49
N LYS A 135 -9.13 -25.59 -7.36
CA LYS A 135 -7.96 -26.20 -8.01
C LYS A 135 -7.03 -25.17 -8.66
N LYS A 136 -7.58 -24.09 -9.22
CA LYS A 136 -6.81 -23.03 -9.87
C LYS A 136 -5.93 -22.26 -8.86
N THR A 137 -6.44 -22.01 -7.65
CA THR A 137 -5.68 -21.38 -6.57
C THR A 137 -4.50 -22.25 -6.16
N LEU A 138 -4.71 -23.56 -6.01
CA LEU A 138 -3.62 -24.50 -5.73
C LEU A 138 -2.59 -24.51 -6.87
N GLN A 139 -3.01 -24.56 -8.13
CA GLN A 139 -2.08 -24.48 -9.27
C GLN A 139 -1.29 -23.18 -9.32
N ASN A 140 -1.94 -22.04 -9.06
CA ASN A 140 -1.27 -20.75 -9.00
C ASN A 140 -0.26 -20.70 -7.85
N PHE A 141 -0.60 -21.30 -6.70
CA PHE A 141 0.30 -21.44 -5.57
C PHE A 141 1.55 -22.22 -5.95
N LEU A 142 1.40 -23.42 -6.54
CA LEU A 142 2.52 -24.25 -6.99
C LEU A 142 3.43 -23.54 -8.00
N LYS A 143 2.85 -22.77 -8.93
CA LYS A 143 3.63 -21.95 -9.88
C LYS A 143 4.46 -20.86 -9.21
N VAL A 144 3.94 -20.25 -8.14
CA VAL A 144 4.62 -19.18 -7.41
C VAL A 144 5.70 -19.75 -6.49
N THR A 145 5.46 -20.92 -5.88
CA THR A 145 6.41 -21.54 -4.95
C THR A 145 7.45 -22.45 -5.62
N GLY A 146 7.25 -22.83 -6.88
CA GLY A 146 8.16 -23.71 -7.62
C GLY A 146 8.02 -25.20 -7.28
N LEU A 147 6.85 -25.61 -6.76
CA LEU A 147 6.52 -26.99 -6.37
C LEU A 147 5.86 -27.82 -7.50
#